data_AF-A0A358M6D0-F1
#
_entry.id   AF-A0A358M6D0-F1
#
_cell.length_a   1.000
_cell.length_b   1.000
_cell.length_c   1.000
_cell.angle_alpha   90.00
_cell.angle_beta   90.00
_cell.angle_gamma   90.00
#
_symmetry.space_group_name_H-M   'P 1'
#
loop_
_entity.id
_entity.type
_entity.pdbx_description
1 polymer ?
#
loop_
_entity_poly.entity_id
_entity_poly.type
_entity_poly.pdbx_seq_one_letter_code
_entity_poly.pdbx_strand_id
1 'polypeptide(L)'
;MMRNVKLVIEFDGTGYSGWMRQGKKPGISTVQSVLEDAVEKLTGERVTIIGCSRTDAGVHALNYVANFSTESTIPSENLYRALNPLLPPDIKVKSSETAADHFHAVYSAKNKTYRYFFYFGETYRPLLQNRAWNAARKQPLPAEELLLRANEACRYFIGTHDFTAFKASGGLAKTTVRTILSARVSAFPENLFYLEICGDGFLYNMV
;
A
#
# COMPACT_ATOMS: atom_id res chain seq x y z
N MET A 1 21.57 -23.17 2.13
CA MET A 1 21.92 -22.04 1.27
C MET A 1 20.83 -21.01 1.44
N MET A 2 21.19 -19.80 1.86
CA MET A 2 20.23 -18.72 2.10
C MET A 2 19.64 -18.24 0.77
N ARG A 3 18.32 -18.22 0.67
CA ARG A 3 17.58 -17.85 -0.55
C ARG A 3 16.75 -16.59 -0.31
N ASN A 4 16.56 -15.79 -1.35
CA ASN A 4 15.71 -14.61 -1.32
C ASN A 4 14.27 -15.01 -1.70
N VAL A 5 13.31 -14.73 -0.83
CA VAL A 5 11.89 -15.05 -1.04
C VAL A 5 11.14 -13.75 -1.26
N LYS A 6 10.41 -13.67 -2.37
CA LYS A 6 9.46 -12.58 -2.64
C LYS A 6 8.05 -13.00 -2.21
N LEU A 7 7.37 -12.09 -1.54
CA LEU A 7 5.97 -12.21 -1.13
C LEU A 7 5.11 -11.17 -1.86
N VAL A 8 3.87 -11.54 -2.18
CA VAL A 8 2.80 -10.62 -2.54
C VAL A 8 1.75 -10.68 -1.44
N ILE A 9 1.42 -9.53 -0.87
CA ILE A 9 0.69 -9.40 0.39
C ILE A 9 -0.51 -8.48 0.21
N GLU A 10 -1.62 -8.84 0.81
CA GLU A 10 -2.81 -8.01 0.97
C GLU A 10 -3.05 -7.78 2.45
N PHE A 11 -3.42 -6.57 2.83
CA PHE A 11 -3.76 -6.27 4.22
C PHE A 11 -4.74 -5.10 4.37
N ASP A 12 -5.58 -5.22 5.41
CA ASP A 12 -6.36 -4.11 5.95
C ASP A 12 -5.52 -3.35 6.98
N GLY A 13 -5.10 -2.14 6.64
CA GLY A 13 -4.26 -1.31 7.51
C GLY A 13 -4.93 -0.68 8.72
N THR A 14 -6.26 -0.82 8.90
CA THR A 14 -7.05 -0.09 9.92
C THR A 14 -6.47 -0.25 11.34
N GLY A 15 -6.07 -1.47 11.71
CA GLY A 15 -5.55 -1.79 13.04
C GLY A 15 -4.05 -1.56 13.23
N TYR A 16 -3.36 -1.03 12.21
CA TYR A 16 -1.91 -1.01 12.15
C TYR A 16 -1.35 0.41 12.12
N SER A 17 -0.22 0.61 12.80
CA SER A 17 0.57 1.84 12.77
C SER A 17 1.43 1.98 11.50
N GLY A 18 0.91 1.46 10.39
CA GLY A 18 1.56 1.41 9.09
C GLY A 18 2.33 0.12 8.85
N TRP A 19 3.07 0.09 7.74
CA TRP A 19 3.89 -1.06 7.36
C TRP A 19 5.07 -1.28 8.30
N MET A 20 5.89 -0.24 8.50
CA MET A 20 7.25 -0.36 9.03
C MET A 20 7.27 -0.47 10.55
N ARG A 21 8.05 -1.43 11.09
CA ARG A 21 8.25 -1.62 12.54
C ARG A 21 8.75 -0.32 13.20
N GLN A 22 8.06 0.14 14.25
CA GLN A 22 8.38 1.37 14.99
C GLN A 22 8.90 1.06 16.40
N GLY A 23 10.09 0.46 16.50
CA GLY A 23 10.71 0.12 17.79
C GLY A 23 9.94 -0.94 18.60
N LYS A 24 10.31 -1.11 19.88
CA LYS A 24 9.71 -2.11 20.81
C LYS A 24 8.77 -1.46 21.83
N LYS A 25 7.91 -0.53 21.40
CA LYS A 25 6.88 0.02 22.30
C LYS A 25 5.70 -0.96 22.40
N PRO A 26 5.28 -1.37 23.60
CA PRO A 26 4.08 -2.19 23.77
C PRO A 26 2.86 -1.55 23.09
N GLY A 27 2.04 -2.35 22.42
CA GLY A 27 0.80 -1.91 21.80
C GLY A 27 0.91 -1.32 20.39
N ILE A 28 2.12 -1.13 19.83
CA ILE A 28 2.28 -0.70 18.44
C ILE A 28 2.38 -1.92 17.53
N SER A 29 1.29 -2.24 16.82
CA SER A 29 1.27 -3.29 15.80
C SER A 29 1.55 -2.70 14.42
N THR A 30 2.46 -3.33 13.68
CA THR A 30 2.80 -2.97 12.30
C THR A 30 2.69 -4.21 11.41
N VAL A 31 2.38 -4.03 10.14
CA VAL A 31 2.24 -5.19 9.23
C VAL A 31 3.56 -5.96 9.11
N GLN A 32 4.69 -5.24 9.05
CA GLN A 32 6.02 -5.85 9.01
C GLN A 32 6.28 -6.72 10.25
N SER A 33 6.00 -6.22 11.45
CA SER A 33 6.25 -6.99 12.67
C SER A 33 5.42 -8.27 12.72
N VAL A 34 4.14 -8.22 12.34
CA VAL A 34 3.28 -9.41 12.33
C VAL A 34 3.79 -10.46 11.34
N LEU A 35 4.23 -10.05 10.16
CA LEU A 35 4.81 -10.97 9.18
C LEU A 35 6.13 -11.56 9.65
N GLU A 36 7.02 -10.75 10.24
CA GLU A 36 8.30 -11.21 10.77
C GLU A 36 8.10 -12.23 11.91
N ASP A 37 7.17 -11.95 12.82
CA ASP A 37 6.84 -12.85 13.94
C ASP A 37 6.22 -14.16 13.42
N ALA A 38 5.40 -14.11 12.35
CA ALA A 38 4.86 -15.30 11.70
C ALA A 38 5.95 -16.14 11.01
N VAL A 39 6.94 -15.50 10.37
CA VAL A 39 8.10 -16.19 9.78
C VAL A 39 8.95 -16.83 10.88
N GLU A 40 9.24 -16.12 11.98
CA GLU A 40 9.99 -16.67 13.12
C GLU A 40 9.25 -17.87 13.71
N LYS A 41 7.93 -17.79 13.90
CA LYS A 41 7.12 -18.91 14.38
C LYS A 41 7.12 -20.11 13.44
N LEU A 42 7.12 -19.88 12.12
CA LEU A 42 7.09 -20.95 11.12
C LEU A 42 8.45 -21.64 10.94
N THR A 43 9.53 -20.86 10.95
CA THR A 43 10.86 -21.31 10.50
C THR A 43 11.87 -21.40 11.64
N GLY A 44 11.63 -20.74 12.77
CA GLY A 44 12.61 -20.51 13.83
C GLY A 44 13.60 -19.38 13.53
N GLU A 45 13.52 -18.76 12.36
CA GLU A 45 14.47 -17.73 11.91
C GLU A 45 13.95 -16.32 12.16
N ARG A 46 14.79 -15.47 12.75
CA ARG A 46 14.55 -14.03 12.80
C ARG A 46 15.02 -13.37 11.52
N VAL A 47 14.07 -12.90 10.73
CA VAL A 47 14.33 -12.23 9.45
C VAL A 47 13.92 -10.77 9.51
N THR A 48 14.51 -9.94 8.65
CA THR A 48 13.98 -8.60 8.35
C THR A 48 13.25 -8.66 7.01
N ILE A 49 11.97 -8.32 7.01
CA ILE A 49 11.16 -8.28 5.78
C ILE A 49 11.21 -6.88 5.19
N ILE A 50 11.75 -6.79 3.97
CA ILE A 50 11.90 -5.54 3.23
C ILE A 50 10.66 -5.35 2.36
N GLY A 51 9.85 -4.34 2.66
CA GLY A 51 8.67 -4.00 1.88
C GLY A 51 8.94 -2.97 0.77
N CYS A 52 8.14 -2.97 -0.30
CA CYS A 52 8.36 -2.10 -1.46
C CYS A 52 8.11 -0.61 -1.20
N SER A 53 7.43 -0.27 -0.11
CA SER A 53 7.12 1.11 0.27
C SER A 53 6.88 1.26 1.77
N ARG A 54 6.78 2.47 2.30
CA ARG A 54 6.19 2.65 3.62
C ARG A 54 4.73 3.03 3.41
N THR A 55 3.81 2.30 4.02
CA THR A 55 2.42 2.74 4.15
C THR A 55 2.25 3.37 5.52
N ASP A 56 1.48 4.45 5.57
CA ASP A 56 1.14 5.13 6.82
C ASP A 56 0.08 4.35 7.60
N ALA A 57 -0.15 4.75 8.86
CA ALA A 57 -1.15 4.13 9.71
C ALA A 57 -2.54 4.18 9.05
N GLY A 58 -3.27 3.07 9.12
CA GLY A 58 -4.59 2.93 8.49
C GLY A 58 -4.59 2.63 6.99
N VAL A 59 -3.47 2.80 6.27
CA VAL A 59 -3.42 2.59 4.82
C VAL A 59 -3.43 1.09 4.51
N HIS A 60 -4.37 0.66 3.66
CA HIS A 60 -4.48 -0.73 3.18
C HIS A 60 -3.56 -1.01 1.99
N ALA A 61 -3.38 -2.29 1.65
CA ALA A 61 -2.74 -2.66 0.40
C ALA A 61 -3.31 -3.95 -0.20
N LEU A 62 -3.39 -3.99 -1.54
CA LEU A 62 -3.97 -5.12 -2.29
C LEU A 62 -2.90 -6.09 -2.85
N ASN A 63 -1.74 -5.56 -3.24
CA ASN A 63 -0.63 -6.30 -3.84
C ASN A 63 0.71 -5.72 -3.37
N TYR A 64 0.87 -5.63 -2.06
CA TYR A 64 2.09 -5.15 -1.43
C TYR A 64 3.22 -6.17 -1.62
N VAL A 65 4.33 -5.76 -2.22
CA VAL A 65 5.46 -6.66 -2.48
C VAL A 65 6.49 -6.50 -1.38
N ALA A 66 6.98 -7.63 -0.86
CA ALA A 66 8.07 -7.66 0.11
C ALA A 66 9.06 -8.79 -0.22
N ASN A 67 10.27 -8.71 0.31
CA ASN A 67 11.20 -9.83 0.28
C ASN A 67 12.00 -10.00 1.57
N PHE A 68 12.48 -11.21 1.79
CA PHE A 68 13.38 -11.54 2.90
C PHE A 68 14.25 -12.74 2.53
N SER A 69 15.35 -12.90 3.25
CA SER A 69 16.27 -14.02 3.09
C SER A 69 16.04 -15.06 4.19
N THR A 70 16.09 -16.35 3.85
CA THR A 70 15.88 -17.45 4.79
C THR A 70 16.67 -18.70 4.38
N GLU A 71 17.03 -19.53 5.37
CA GLU A 71 17.62 -20.86 5.17
C GLU A 71 16.61 -22.01 5.29
N SER A 72 15.34 -21.68 5.55
CA SER A 72 14.25 -22.63 5.73
C SER A 72 14.16 -23.65 4.59
N THR A 73 13.85 -24.89 4.93
CA THR A 73 13.69 -25.99 3.99
C THR A 73 12.32 -26.01 3.30
N ILE A 74 11.34 -25.25 3.79
CA ILE A 74 9.99 -25.16 3.20
C ILE A 74 10.12 -24.58 1.79
N PRO A 75 9.64 -25.19 0.69
CA PRO A 75 9.77 -24.59 -0.64
C PRO A 75 9.19 -23.17 -0.72
N SER A 76 9.85 -22.23 -1.41
CA SER A 76 9.47 -20.81 -1.41
C SER A 76 8.03 -20.59 -1.87
N GLU A 77 7.59 -21.35 -2.87
CA GLU A 77 6.23 -21.37 -3.41
C GLU A 77 5.16 -21.89 -2.44
N ASN A 78 5.58 -22.57 -1.37
CA ASN A 78 4.68 -23.08 -0.33
C ASN A 78 4.63 -22.19 0.91
N LEU A 79 5.55 -21.23 1.05
CA LEU A 79 5.58 -20.34 2.21
C LEU A 79 4.28 -19.55 2.39
N TYR A 80 3.62 -19.08 1.33
CA TYR A 80 2.35 -18.37 1.47
C TYR A 80 1.27 -19.23 2.14
N ARG A 81 1.18 -20.53 1.80
CA ARG A 81 0.23 -21.46 2.41
C ARG A 81 0.57 -21.74 3.86
N ALA A 82 1.86 -21.84 4.18
CA ALA A 82 2.33 -22.11 5.54
C ALA A 82 2.23 -20.89 6.47
N LEU A 83 2.41 -19.67 5.93
CA LEU A 83 2.33 -18.41 6.68
C LEU A 83 0.90 -18.02 7.00
N ASN A 84 -0.03 -18.14 6.04
CA ASN A 84 -1.41 -17.65 6.20
C ASN A 84 -2.14 -18.16 7.46
N PRO A 85 -2.03 -19.44 7.89
CA PRO A 85 -2.63 -19.91 9.14
C PRO A 85 -2.06 -19.26 10.42
N LEU A 86 -0.89 -18.63 10.33
CA LEU A 86 -0.23 -17.94 11.44
C LEU A 86 -0.52 -16.44 11.46
N LEU A 87 -1.15 -15.91 10.41
CA LEU A 87 -1.45 -14.50 10.26
C LEU A 87 -2.88 -14.18 10.76
N PRO A 88 -3.10 -12.96 11.26
CA PRO A 88 -4.44 -12.48 11.55
C PRO A 88 -5.29 -12.36 10.27
N PRO A 89 -6.63 -12.33 10.37
CA PRO A 89 -7.52 -12.32 9.21
C PRO A 89 -7.40 -11.07 8.33
N ASP A 90 -6.76 -10.02 8.82
CA ASP A 90 -6.54 -8.75 8.13
C ASP A 90 -5.18 -8.67 7.39
N ILE A 91 -4.35 -9.73 7.41
CA ILE A 91 -3.12 -9.84 6.61
C ILE A 91 -3.10 -11.20 5.90
N LYS A 92 -2.86 -11.17 4.58
CA LYS A 92 -2.79 -12.38 3.76
C LYS A 92 -1.62 -12.34 2.80
N VAL A 93 -0.84 -13.42 2.75
CA VAL A 93 0.14 -13.67 1.70
C VAL A 93 -0.57 -14.35 0.53
N LYS A 94 -0.66 -13.66 -0.61
CA LYS A 94 -1.33 -14.13 -1.82
C LYS A 94 -0.48 -15.11 -2.62
N SER A 95 0.83 -14.87 -2.64
CA SER A 95 1.80 -15.74 -3.31
C SER A 95 3.19 -15.54 -2.72
N SER A 96 4.02 -16.56 -2.87
CA SER A 96 5.44 -16.52 -2.54
C SER A 96 6.25 -17.21 -3.63
N GLU A 97 7.46 -16.73 -3.91
CA GLU A 97 8.35 -17.32 -4.90
C GLU A 97 9.81 -17.07 -4.54
N THR A 98 10.72 -17.90 -5.03
CA THR A 98 12.15 -17.59 -4.99
C THR A 98 12.42 -16.42 -5.92
N ALA A 99 13.01 -15.36 -5.40
CA ALA A 99 13.48 -14.23 -6.17
C ALA A 99 14.97 -14.38 -6.48
N ALA A 100 15.45 -13.64 -7.48
CA ALA A 100 16.88 -13.53 -7.72
C ALA A 100 17.60 -12.94 -6.50
N ASP A 101 18.86 -13.31 -6.28
CA ASP A 101 19.63 -12.87 -5.10
C ASP A 101 19.74 -11.35 -4.98
N HIS A 102 19.78 -10.65 -6.13
CA HIS A 102 19.86 -9.19 -6.21
C HIS A 102 18.49 -8.48 -6.15
N PHE A 103 17.38 -9.22 -6.04
CA PHE A 103 16.05 -8.63 -5.93
C PHE A 103 15.89 -7.89 -4.60
N HIS A 104 15.40 -6.65 -4.66
CA HIS A 104 15.10 -5.84 -3.49
C HIS A 104 13.77 -5.13 -3.70
N ALA A 105 12.76 -5.39 -2.86
CA ALA A 105 11.37 -4.96 -3.11
C ALA A 105 11.24 -3.44 -3.34
N VAL A 106 12.06 -2.62 -2.68
CA VAL A 106 12.12 -1.15 -2.92
C VAL A 106 12.79 -0.80 -4.24
N TYR A 107 14.03 -1.24 -4.48
CA TYR A 107 14.85 -0.78 -5.60
C TYR A 107 14.52 -1.47 -6.93
N SER A 108 13.94 -2.66 -6.89
CA SER A 108 13.47 -3.38 -8.07
C SER A 108 12.09 -2.91 -8.54
N ALA A 109 11.36 -2.11 -7.74
CA ALA A 109 10.06 -1.56 -8.13
C ALA A 109 10.22 -0.47 -9.19
N LYS A 110 9.49 -0.59 -10.30
CA LYS A 110 9.52 0.38 -11.42
C LYS A 110 8.49 1.49 -11.26
N ASN A 111 7.36 1.17 -10.66
CA ASN A 111 6.27 2.10 -10.40
C ASN A 111 5.42 1.58 -9.24
N LYS A 112 4.57 2.47 -8.74
CA LYS A 112 3.59 2.19 -7.68
C LYS A 112 2.26 2.77 -8.12
N THR A 113 1.19 2.01 -7.89
CA THR A 113 -0.18 2.44 -8.15
C THR A 113 -0.95 2.48 -6.84
N TYR A 114 -1.55 3.63 -6.55
CA TYR A 114 -2.46 3.82 -5.43
C TYR A 114 -3.88 4.00 -5.95
N ARG A 115 -4.85 3.52 -5.16
CA ARG A 115 -6.26 3.83 -5.33
C ARG A 115 -6.78 4.51 -4.07
N TYR A 116 -7.26 5.73 -4.23
CA TYR A 116 -7.91 6.48 -3.16
C TYR A 116 -9.41 6.48 -3.39
N PHE A 117 -10.15 5.79 -2.53
CA PHE A 117 -11.60 5.69 -2.63
C PHE A 117 -12.27 6.83 -1.88
N PHE A 118 -13.28 7.44 -2.46
CA PHE A 118 -14.05 8.50 -1.83
C PHE A 118 -15.52 8.44 -2.22
N TYR A 119 -16.39 8.69 -1.26
CA TYR A 119 -17.82 8.80 -1.48
C TYR A 119 -18.22 10.26 -1.53
N PHE A 120 -18.96 10.63 -2.58
CA PHE A 120 -19.36 11.99 -2.87
C PHE A 120 -20.88 12.09 -3.11
N GLY A 121 -21.67 11.60 -2.15
CA GLY A 121 -23.12 11.71 -2.17
C GLY A 121 -23.68 12.64 -1.09
N GLU A 122 -24.97 12.53 -0.79
CA GLU A 122 -25.67 13.48 0.09
C GLU A 122 -25.42 13.26 1.58
N THR A 123 -25.39 12.00 2.02
CA THR A 123 -25.38 11.64 3.44
C THR A 123 -24.27 10.65 3.75
N TYR A 124 -23.78 10.71 4.99
CA TYR A 124 -22.74 9.80 5.47
C TYR A 124 -23.14 8.33 5.27
N ARG A 125 -22.17 7.50 4.86
CA ARG A 125 -22.35 6.06 4.63
C ARG A 125 -21.49 5.26 5.60
N PRO A 126 -22.06 4.65 6.64
CA PRO A 126 -21.30 3.92 7.66
C PRO A 126 -20.58 2.70 7.10
N LEU A 127 -21.14 2.02 6.10
CA LEU A 127 -20.49 0.85 5.46
C LEU A 127 -19.19 1.18 4.72
N LEU A 128 -18.91 2.46 4.48
CA LEU A 128 -17.67 2.91 3.84
C LEU A 128 -16.59 3.32 4.85
N GLN A 129 -16.89 3.24 6.14
CA GLN A 129 -15.92 3.52 7.20
C GLN A 129 -14.68 2.64 7.03
N ASN A 130 -13.50 3.25 7.11
CA ASN A 130 -12.20 2.59 6.88
C ASN A 130 -12.08 1.92 5.49
N ARG A 131 -12.86 2.36 4.50
CA ARG A 131 -12.81 1.84 3.11
C ARG A 131 -12.78 2.95 2.07
N ALA A 132 -13.47 4.05 2.33
CA ALA A 132 -13.44 5.24 1.50
C ALA A 132 -13.52 6.50 2.36
N TRP A 133 -12.93 7.59 1.90
CA TRP A 133 -13.16 8.88 2.50
C TRP A 133 -14.61 9.30 2.30
N ASN A 134 -15.32 9.53 3.40
CA ASN A 134 -16.70 9.98 3.34
C ASN A 134 -16.75 11.51 3.15
N ALA A 135 -16.85 11.95 1.90
CA ALA A 135 -16.90 13.36 1.51
C ALA A 135 -18.33 13.81 1.19
N ALA A 136 -19.31 13.34 1.96
CA ALA A 136 -20.73 13.66 1.77
C ALA A 136 -20.99 15.17 1.87
N ARG A 137 -21.89 15.70 1.03
CA ARG A 137 -22.27 17.11 0.98
C ARG A 137 -23.75 17.26 0.67
N LYS A 138 -24.40 18.29 1.21
CA LYS A 138 -25.86 18.54 1.06
C LYS A 138 -26.34 18.54 -0.39
N GLN A 139 -25.49 18.91 -1.35
CA GLN A 139 -25.78 18.92 -2.79
C GLN A 139 -24.49 18.52 -3.52
N PRO A 140 -24.22 17.22 -3.71
CA PRO A 140 -23.05 16.78 -4.45
C PRO A 140 -23.19 17.15 -5.93
N LEU A 141 -22.07 17.34 -6.62
CA LEU A 141 -22.08 17.45 -8.08
C LEU A 141 -22.66 16.16 -8.69
N PRO A 142 -23.38 16.24 -9.82
CA PRO A 142 -23.73 15.07 -10.61
C PRO A 142 -22.47 14.25 -10.92
N ALA A 143 -22.59 12.92 -10.87
CA ALA A 143 -21.44 12.02 -11.02
C ALA A 143 -20.66 12.25 -12.32
N GLU A 144 -21.36 12.49 -13.43
CA GLU A 144 -20.74 12.77 -14.74
C GLU A 144 -19.92 14.07 -14.73
N GLU A 145 -20.44 15.11 -14.09
CA GLU A 145 -19.75 16.40 -13.97
C GLU A 145 -18.53 16.30 -13.07
N LEU A 146 -18.64 15.59 -11.95
CA LEU A 146 -17.51 15.30 -11.08
C LEU A 146 -16.40 14.54 -11.83
N LEU A 147 -16.77 13.49 -12.58
CA LEU A 147 -15.82 12.71 -13.38
C LEU A 147 -15.12 13.57 -14.42
N LEU A 148 -15.86 14.41 -15.15
CA LEU A 148 -15.29 15.31 -16.15
C LEU A 148 -14.24 16.24 -15.53
N ARG A 149 -14.64 16.99 -14.50
CA ARG A 149 -13.76 17.98 -13.82
C ARG A 149 -12.56 17.30 -13.16
N ALA A 150 -12.75 16.17 -12.49
CA ALA A 150 -11.68 15.47 -11.81
C ALA A 150 -10.68 14.84 -12.78
N ASN A 151 -11.14 14.27 -13.90
CA ASN A 151 -10.23 13.75 -14.93
C ASN A 151 -9.51 14.87 -15.68
N GLU A 152 -10.13 16.03 -15.89
CA GLU A 152 -9.44 17.22 -16.40
C GLU A 152 -8.31 17.63 -15.45
N ALA A 153 -8.59 17.71 -14.14
CA ALA A 153 -7.57 18.01 -13.13
C ALA A 153 -6.43 16.97 -13.11
N CYS A 154 -6.74 15.68 -13.24
CA CYS A 154 -5.74 14.60 -13.27
C CYS A 154 -4.68 14.80 -14.37
N ARG A 155 -5.03 15.41 -15.50
CA ARG A 155 -4.09 15.64 -16.61
C ARG A 155 -2.92 16.54 -16.23
N TYR A 156 -3.12 17.48 -15.31
CA TYR A 156 -2.05 18.37 -14.84
C TYR A 156 -1.00 17.65 -14.00
N PHE A 157 -1.34 16.49 -13.41
CA PHE A 157 -0.41 15.71 -12.60
C PHE A 157 0.48 14.79 -13.44
N ILE A 158 0.04 14.40 -14.64
CA ILE A 158 0.77 13.46 -15.51
C ILE A 158 2.06 14.13 -16.02
N GLY A 159 3.16 13.38 -16.00
CA GLY A 159 4.49 13.86 -16.36
C GLY A 159 5.41 14.05 -15.16
N THR A 160 6.56 14.68 -15.40
CA THR A 160 7.59 14.93 -14.39
C THR A 160 7.48 16.35 -13.86
N HIS A 161 7.20 16.48 -12.57
CA HIS A 161 6.96 17.78 -11.92
C HIS A 161 7.65 17.86 -10.57
N ASP A 162 7.88 19.08 -10.09
CA ASP A 162 8.24 19.33 -8.70
C ASP A 162 6.96 19.30 -7.83
N PHE A 163 6.83 18.28 -6.99
CA PHE A 163 5.68 18.07 -6.10
C PHE A 163 5.90 18.64 -4.70
N THR A 164 6.74 19.68 -4.54
CA THR A 164 6.95 20.34 -3.24
C THR A 164 5.64 20.75 -2.57
N ALA A 165 4.67 21.27 -3.34
CA ALA A 165 3.36 21.68 -2.82
C ALA A 165 2.49 20.53 -2.28
N PHE A 166 2.82 19.28 -2.62
CA PHE A 166 2.08 18.07 -2.23
C PHE A 166 2.83 17.24 -1.18
N LYS A 167 3.94 17.73 -0.64
CA LYS A 167 4.73 17.01 0.36
C LYS A 167 4.38 17.47 1.77
N ALA A 168 4.06 16.54 2.67
CA ALA A 168 4.00 16.85 4.09
C ALA A 168 5.39 17.04 4.71
N SER A 169 5.47 17.85 5.76
CA SER A 169 6.67 18.00 6.59
C SER A 169 7.13 16.65 7.16
N GLY A 170 8.44 16.46 7.33
CA GLY A 170 9.02 15.22 7.87
C GLY A 170 9.41 14.18 6.81
N GLY A 171 9.12 14.41 5.52
CA GLY A 171 9.58 13.52 4.45
C GLY A 171 11.10 13.61 4.20
N LEU A 172 11.77 12.45 4.18
CA LEU A 172 13.23 12.30 3.99
C LEU A 172 13.70 12.28 2.53
N ALA A 173 12.79 12.51 1.57
CA ALA A 173 13.13 12.47 0.15
C ALA A 173 14.15 13.57 -0.21
N LYS A 174 15.24 13.17 -0.89
CA LYS A 174 16.31 14.08 -1.36
C LYS A 174 15.85 15.05 -2.45
N THR A 175 14.83 14.66 -3.22
CA THR A 175 14.21 15.46 -4.27
C THR A 175 12.70 15.35 -4.17
N THR A 176 12.02 16.44 -4.51
CA THR A 176 10.55 16.58 -4.61
C THR A 176 10.05 16.32 -6.03
N VAL A 177 10.95 16.11 -6.99
CA VAL A 177 10.59 15.81 -8.37
C VAL A 177 10.13 14.36 -8.49
N ARG A 178 8.95 14.13 -9.07
CA ARG A 178 8.40 12.78 -9.35
C ARG A 178 7.79 12.73 -10.73
N THR A 179 7.65 11.52 -11.26
CA THR A 179 6.97 11.27 -12.52
C THR A 179 5.69 10.50 -12.28
N ILE A 180 4.55 11.11 -12.61
CA ILE A 180 3.25 10.43 -12.65
C ILE A 180 3.03 9.91 -14.06
N LEU A 181 2.87 8.60 -14.17
CA LEU A 181 2.69 7.87 -15.43
C LEU A 181 1.22 7.89 -15.88
N SER A 182 0.29 7.84 -14.92
CA SER A 182 -1.14 7.94 -15.20
C SER A 182 -1.90 8.42 -13.97
N ALA A 183 -2.94 9.21 -14.17
CA ALA A 183 -3.89 9.59 -13.13
C ALA A 183 -5.30 9.65 -13.75
N ARG A 184 -6.29 9.05 -13.07
CA ARG A 184 -7.69 9.09 -13.49
C ARG A 184 -8.64 8.93 -12.32
N VAL A 185 -9.84 9.48 -12.45
CA VAL A 185 -10.96 9.20 -11.54
C VAL A 185 -11.99 8.34 -12.24
N SER A 186 -12.49 7.32 -11.55
CA SER A 186 -13.53 6.42 -12.02
C SER A 186 -14.63 6.28 -10.97
N ALA A 187 -15.81 5.88 -11.42
CA ALA A 187 -16.99 5.74 -10.57
C ALA A 187 -17.38 4.27 -10.38
N PHE A 188 -17.93 4.01 -9.20
CA PHE A 188 -18.81 2.90 -8.89
C PHE A 188 -20.26 3.43 -8.81
N PRO A 189 -21.26 2.54 -8.70
CA PRO A 189 -22.62 2.96 -8.36
C PRO A 189 -22.68 3.78 -7.06
N GLU A 190 -23.79 4.50 -6.87
CA GLU A 190 -24.12 5.19 -5.62
C GLU A 190 -23.08 6.23 -5.19
N ASN A 191 -22.55 7.02 -6.12
CA ASN A 191 -21.62 8.14 -5.85
C ASN A 191 -20.35 7.71 -5.09
N LEU A 192 -19.91 6.47 -5.25
CA LEU A 192 -18.60 6.02 -4.82
C LEU A 192 -17.62 6.17 -5.98
N PHE A 193 -16.45 6.75 -5.74
CA PHE A 193 -15.44 7.01 -6.74
C PHE A 193 -14.08 6.53 -6.26
N TYR A 194 -13.14 6.42 -7.18
CA TYR A 194 -11.73 6.27 -6.83
C TYR A 194 -10.83 7.05 -7.77
N LEU A 195 -9.81 7.68 -7.19
CA LEU A 195 -8.63 8.15 -7.91
C LEU A 195 -7.67 6.97 -8.03
N GLU A 196 -7.25 6.64 -9.26
CA GLU A 196 -6.12 5.76 -9.52
C GLU A 196 -4.95 6.59 -10.04
N ILE A 197 -3.83 6.52 -9.33
CA ILE A 197 -2.61 7.25 -9.67
C ILE A 197 -1.41 6.31 -9.67
N CYS A 198 -0.63 6.34 -10.75
CA CYS A 198 0.57 5.54 -10.95
C CYS A 198 1.77 6.45 -11.17
N GLY A 199 2.86 6.21 -10.45
CA GLY A 199 4.09 7.00 -10.56
C GLY A 199 5.35 6.19 -10.26
N ASP A 200 6.51 6.77 -10.55
CA ASP A 200 7.83 6.19 -10.24
C ASP A 200 8.11 6.10 -8.73
N GLY A 201 7.48 6.98 -7.96
CA GLY A 201 7.46 6.98 -6.51
C GLY A 201 6.65 8.15 -5.99
N PHE A 202 6.38 8.16 -4.69
CA PHE A 202 5.59 9.21 -4.05
C PHE A 202 6.32 9.80 -2.86
N LEU A 203 6.07 11.08 -2.58
CA LEU A 203 6.56 11.75 -1.38
C LEU A 203 5.69 11.37 -0.17
N TYR A 204 6.15 11.74 1.02
CA TYR A 204 5.37 11.53 2.24
C TYR A 204 4.06 12.34 2.18
N ASN A 205 2.93 11.65 2.33
CA ASN A 205 1.55 12.18 2.17
C ASN A 205 1.29 12.89 0.83
N MET A 206 1.89 12.41 -0.26
CA MET A 206 1.67 12.99 -1.58
C MET A 206 0.34 12.62 -2.23
N VAL A 207 -0.12 11.39 -2.00
CA VAL A 207 -1.34 10.84 -2.60
C VAL A 207 -2.54 11.10 -1.69
#